data_AF-A0A528HYS2-F1
#
_entry.id   AF-A0A528HYS2-F1
#
_cell.length_a   1.000
_cell.length_b   1.000
_cell.length_c   1.000
_cell.angle_alpha   90.00
_cell.angle_beta   90.00
_cell.angle_gamma   90.00
#
_symmetry.space_group_name_H-M   'P 1'
#
loop_
_entity.id
_entity.type
_entity.pdbx_description
1 polymer ?
#
loop_
_entity_poly.entity_id
_entity_poly.type
_entity_poly.pdbx_seq_one_letter_code
_entity_poly.pdbx_strand_id
1 'polypeptide(L)' 'VIGGARKAGTIVYAFGHGHLGLTQAAATGRLVRDLILGQNPVFDLSPFSPNRF' A
#
# COMPACT_ATOMS: atom_id res chain seq x y z
N VAL A 1 0.41 4.23 5.30
CA VAL A 1 1.65 3.58 4.80
C VAL A 1 1.23 2.43 3.93
N ILE A 2 1.52 2.51 2.63
CA ILE A 2 1.18 1.50 1.63
C ILE A 2 2.38 1.33 0.70
N GLY A 3 2.89 0.11 0.54
CA GLY A 3 4.02 -0.19 -0.35
C GLY A 3 4.86 -1.39 0.10
N GLY A 4 5.81 -1.78 -0.76
CA GLY A 4 6.72 -2.90 -0.48
C GLY A 4 7.74 -2.59 0.62
N ALA A 5 8.14 -3.63 1.35
CA ALA A 5 9.22 -3.51 2.34
C ALA A 5 10.58 -3.34 1.64
N ARG A 6 11.39 -2.37 2.11
CA ARG A 6 12.70 -2.05 1.51
C ARG A 6 13.66 -3.25 1.38
N LYS A 7 13.67 -4.13 2.38
CA LYS A 7 14.61 -5.26 2.47
C LYS A 7 14.00 -6.61 2.11
N ALA A 8 12.71 -6.66 1.78
CA ALA A 8 11.99 -7.90 1.50
C ALA A 8 10.89 -7.64 0.46
N GLY A 9 11.22 -7.84 -0.83
CA GLY A 9 10.31 -7.54 -1.95
C GLY A 9 9.03 -8.38 -1.99
N THR A 10 8.93 -9.42 -1.18
CA THR A 10 7.74 -10.28 -1.04
C THR A 10 6.77 -9.78 0.05
N ILE A 11 7.14 -8.75 0.81
CA ILE A 11 6.33 -8.21 1.89
C ILE A 11 5.73 -6.87 1.46
N VAL A 12 4.41 -6.74 1.64
CA VAL A 12 3.66 -5.49 1.42
C VAL A 12 3.12 -4.98 2.74
N TYR A 13 3.31 -3.68 3.00
CA TYR A 13 2.72 -2.96 4.10
C TYR A 13 1.45 -2.23 3.67
N ALA A 14 0.41 -2.28 4.50
CA ALA A 14 -0.85 -1.57 4.29
C ALA A 14 -1.50 -1.21 5.63
N PHE A 15 -0.97 -0.18 6.30
CA PHE A 15 -1.42 0.23 7.63
C PHE A 15 -1.43 1.75 7.81
N GLY A 16 -1.87 2.21 8.98
CA GLY A 16 -1.86 3.63 9.33
C GLY A 16 -2.99 4.43 8.71
N HIS A 17 -4.18 3.83 8.56
CA HIS A 17 -5.39 4.46 8.04
C HIS A 17 -6.15 5.29 9.10
N GLY A 18 -5.65 5.34 10.34
CA GLY A 18 -6.37 5.95 11.47
C GLY A 18 -7.76 5.34 11.67
N HIS A 19 -8.73 6.17 12.08
CA HIS A 19 -10.13 5.75 12.26
C HIS A 19 -10.88 5.49 10.95
N LEU A 20 -10.26 5.72 9.79
CA LEU A 20 -10.87 5.57 8.47
C LEU A 20 -10.57 4.21 7.79
N GLY A 21 -9.96 3.27 8.52
CA GLY A 21 -9.54 1.98 7.97
C GLY A 21 -10.65 1.18 7.30
N LEU A 22 -11.84 1.10 7.93
CA LEU A 22 -12.97 0.36 7.37
C LEU A 22 -13.49 1.03 6.08
N THR A 23 -13.67 2.35 6.10
CA THR A 23 -14.12 3.14 4.94
C THR A 23 -13.19 2.96 3.74
N GLN A 24 -11.88 2.84 3.99
CA GLN A 24 -10.86 2.74 2.95
C GLN A 24 -10.50 1.30 2.56
N ALA A 25 -11.04 0.29 3.26
CA ALA A 25 -10.59 -1.11 3.14
C ALA A 25 -10.63 -1.65 1.69
N ALA A 26 -11.72 -1.38 0.96
CA ALA A 26 -11.86 -1.85 -0.42
C ALA A 26 -10.82 -1.22 -1.37
N ALA A 27 -10.57 0.09 -1.22
CA ALA A 27 -9.58 0.81 -2.01
C ALA A 27 -8.16 0.30 -1.69
N THR A 28 -7.83 0.19 -0.40
CA THR A 28 -6.53 -0.35 0.04
C THR A 28 -6.32 -1.77 -0.45
N GLY A 29 -7.35 -2.63 -0.39
CA GLY A 29 -7.25 -4.02 -0.89
C GLY A 29 -6.92 -4.08 -2.38
N ARG A 30 -7.53 -3.21 -3.19
CA ARG A 30 -7.21 -3.12 -4.63
C ARG A 30 -5.76 -2.72 -4.87
N LEU A 31 -5.24 -1.73 -4.13
CA LEU A 31 -3.84 -1.31 -4.23
C LEU A 31 -2.88 -2.42 -3.81
N VAL A 32 -3.19 -3.13 -2.71
CA VAL A 32 -2.37 -4.25 -2.22
C VAL A 32 -2.32 -5.38 -3.25
N ARG A 33 -3.45 -5.72 -3.88
CA ARG A 33 -3.49 -6.68 -4.98
C ARG A 33 -2.56 -6.25 -6.12
N ASP A 34 -2.65 -5.00 -6.56
CA ASP A 34 -1.85 -4.51 -7.69
C ASP A 34 -0.35 -4.58 -7.36
N LEU A 35 0.04 -4.20 -6.14
CA LEU A 35 1.42 -4.33 -5.65
C LEU A 35 1.91 -5.79 -5.62
N ILE A 36 1.08 -6.72 -5.13
CA ILE A 36 1.43 -8.16 -5.06
C ILE A 36 1.60 -8.74 -6.47
N LEU A 37 0.75 -8.34 -7.42
CA LEU A 37 0.77 -8.82 -8.80
C LEU A 37 1.78 -8.07 -9.70
N GLY A 38 2.56 -7.14 -9.15
CA GLY A 38 3.49 -6.31 -9.92
C GLY A 38 2.82 -5.40 -10.94
N GLN A 39 1.55 -5.06 -10.73
CA GLN A 39 0.77 -4.18 -11.60
C GLN A 39 0.92 -2.73 -11.14
N ASN A 40 0.81 -1.80 -12.10
CA ASN A 40 0.81 -0.38 -11.78
C ASN A 40 -0.49 -0.02 -11.03
N PRO A 41 -0.39 0.57 -9.82
CA PRO A 41 -1.55 1.06 -9.11
C PRO A 41 -2.26 2.19 -9.87
N VAL A 42 -3.54 2.39 -9.57
CA VAL A 42 -4.39 3.43 -10.20
C VAL A 42 -3.92 4.88 -9.95
N PHE A 43 -3.02 5.11 -8.99
CA PHE A 43 -2.40 6.40 -8.71
C PHE A 43 -1.01 6.24 -8.08
N ASP A 44 -0.21 7.32 -8.08
CA ASP A 44 1.14 7.31 -7.49
C ASP A 44 1.09 7.07 -5.97
N LEU A 45 1.78 6.02 -5.52
CA LEU A 45 1.87 5.63 -4.11
C LEU A 45 3.05 6.26 -3.37
N SER A 46 3.87 7.08 -4.02
CA SER A 46 5.02 7.75 -3.40
C SER A 46 4.67 8.49 -2.10
N PRO A 47 3.54 9.22 -1.98
CA PRO A 47 3.14 9.87 -0.73
C PRO A 47 2.81 8.91 0.42
N PHE A 48 2.53 7.65 0.11
CA PHE A 48 2.16 6.61 1.07
C PHE A 48 3.30 5.61 1.33
N SER A 49 4.40 5.71 0.58
CA SER A 49 5.55 4.80 0.62
C SER A 49 6.06 4.58 2.05
N PRO A 50 6.40 3.34 2.44
CA PRO A 50 7.09 3.07 3.70
C PRO A 50 8.46 3.74 3.81
N ASN A 51 9.07 4.14 2.70
CA ASN A 51 10.38 4.78 2.63
C ASN A 51 10.35 6.31 2.76
N ARG A 52 9.20 6.91 3.04
CA ARG A 52 9.03 8.38 3.12
C ARG A 52 9.41 8.98 4.49
N PHE A 53 9.85 8.13 5.40
CA PHE A 53 10.37 8.43 6.73
C PHE A 53 11.72 7.74 6.88
#